data_AF-R0F728-F1
#
_entry.id   AF-R0F728-F1
#
_cell.length_a   1.000
_cell.length_b   1.000
_cell.length_c   1.000
_cell.angle_alpha   90.00
_cell.angle_beta   90.00
_cell.angle_gamma   90.00
#
_symmetry.space_group_name_H-M   'P 1'
#
loop_
_entity.id
_entity.type
_entity.pdbx_description
1 polymer ?
#
loop_
_entity_poly.entity_id
_entity_poly.type
_entity_poly.pdbx_seq_one_letter_code
_entity_poly.pdbx_strand_id
1 'polypeptide(L)'
;MGREIQSPQEQSESYTVEQLVAVNPFNPEILPDLENYVNEQVTSQTYSLEANLCLLRLYQFEPERMNTHIVAQILVKALMAMPTPDFSLCLFLIPERVQMEEQFKALIVLSHYLETGRFQQFWDEAAKNSQIFEAVPGFEQAIQAYASHLLSLSYQKVPRSVLAEAVNMDGASLEKFIEHQVTNSGWIVEKENGSIVLPQNEFNHPELKKNTGENVPLEHIARIFPILG
;
A
#
# COMPACT_ATOMS: atom_id res chain seq x y z
N MET A 1 54.15 -36.81 -15.54
CA MET A 1 53.83 -35.51 -14.92
C MET A 1 52.54 -35.02 -15.53
N GLY A 2 51.41 -35.26 -14.84
CA GLY A 2 50.08 -34.91 -15.31
C GLY A 2 49.88 -33.40 -15.27
N ARG A 3 49.37 -32.82 -16.35
CA ARG A 3 48.87 -31.45 -16.37
C ARG A 3 47.56 -31.43 -15.60
N GLU A 4 47.56 -30.77 -14.46
CA GLU A 4 46.34 -30.47 -13.72
C GLU A 4 45.49 -29.53 -14.57
N ILE A 5 44.27 -29.97 -14.87
CA ILE A 5 43.23 -29.18 -15.52
C ILE A 5 42.68 -28.28 -14.41
N GLN A 6 42.96 -26.97 -14.50
CA GLN A 6 42.29 -25.98 -13.66
C GLN A 6 40.81 -25.95 -14.04
N SER A 7 39.96 -26.35 -13.11
CA SER A 7 38.52 -26.12 -13.16
C SER A 7 38.26 -24.62 -13.27
N PRO A 8 37.33 -24.16 -14.14
CA PRO A 8 36.94 -22.76 -14.16
C PRO A 8 36.36 -22.39 -12.79
N GLN A 9 36.91 -21.36 -12.17
CA GLN A 9 36.31 -20.73 -10.99
C GLN A 9 34.91 -20.26 -11.38
N GLU A 10 33.87 -20.87 -10.81
CA GLU A 10 32.51 -20.33 -10.83
C GLU A 10 32.58 -18.97 -10.13
N GLN A 11 32.59 -17.91 -10.94
CA GLN A 11 32.36 -16.56 -10.46
C GLN A 11 30.92 -16.53 -9.94
N SER A 12 30.78 -16.44 -8.63
CA SER A 12 29.51 -16.17 -7.96
C SER A 12 29.05 -14.76 -8.36
N GLU A 13 28.37 -14.66 -9.50
CA GLU A 13 27.62 -13.47 -9.87
C GLU A 13 26.50 -13.30 -8.83
N SER A 14 26.60 -12.25 -8.00
CA SER A 14 25.53 -11.88 -7.08
C SER A 14 24.39 -11.28 -7.89
N TYR A 15 23.47 -12.11 -8.36
CA TYR A 15 22.23 -11.65 -9.00
C TYR A 15 21.35 -10.91 -7.99
N THR A 16 20.67 -9.86 -8.44
CA THR A 16 19.67 -9.19 -7.58
C THR A 16 18.43 -10.09 -7.45
N VAL A 17 17.69 -9.94 -6.35
CA VAL A 17 16.50 -10.77 -6.10
C VAL A 17 15.46 -10.60 -7.21
N GLU A 18 15.34 -9.40 -7.78
CA GLU A 18 14.45 -9.13 -8.91
C GLU A 18 14.87 -9.89 -10.18
N GLN A 19 16.18 -10.05 -10.40
CA GLN A 19 16.71 -10.85 -11.51
C GLN A 19 16.45 -12.34 -11.29
N LEU A 20 16.61 -12.84 -10.06
CA LEU A 20 16.30 -14.22 -9.71
C LEU A 20 14.82 -14.55 -9.93
N VAL A 21 13.92 -13.65 -9.53
CA VAL A 21 12.47 -13.76 -9.78
C VAL A 21 12.17 -13.75 -11.28
N ALA A 22 12.84 -12.91 -12.07
CA ALA A 22 12.62 -12.84 -13.52
C ALA A 22 13.10 -14.09 -14.27
N VAL A 23 14.19 -14.72 -13.80
CA VAL A 23 14.79 -15.90 -14.46
C VAL A 23 14.02 -17.18 -14.14
N ASN A 24 13.68 -17.42 -12.87
CA ASN A 24 12.93 -18.60 -12.48
C ASN A 24 12.10 -18.37 -11.19
N PRO A 25 10.86 -17.83 -11.32
CA PRO A 25 10.04 -17.46 -10.17
C PRO A 25 9.53 -18.63 -9.33
N PHE A 26 9.68 -19.87 -9.80
CA PHE A 26 9.21 -21.08 -9.11
C PHE A 26 10.34 -21.91 -8.50
N ASN A 27 11.57 -21.40 -8.48
CA ASN A 27 12.70 -22.10 -7.88
C ASN A 27 12.62 -22.04 -6.34
N PRO A 28 12.43 -23.15 -5.61
CA PRO A 28 12.34 -23.14 -4.14
C PRO A 28 13.67 -22.75 -3.45
N GLU A 29 14.79 -22.79 -4.16
CA GLU A 29 16.10 -22.41 -3.62
C GLU A 29 16.25 -20.90 -3.41
N ILE A 30 15.45 -20.06 -4.09
CA ILE A 30 15.51 -18.60 -3.93
C ILE A 30 14.76 -18.09 -2.70
N LEU A 31 14.05 -18.96 -1.99
CA LEU A 31 13.20 -18.61 -0.86
C LEU A 31 13.97 -17.87 0.25
N PRO A 32 15.18 -18.31 0.69
CA PRO A 32 15.97 -17.59 1.68
C PRO A 32 16.38 -16.18 1.21
N ASP A 33 16.67 -16.02 -0.08
CA ASP A 33 17.04 -14.71 -0.66
C ASP A 33 15.83 -13.76 -0.64
N LEU A 34 14.64 -14.26 -0.98
CA LEU A 34 13.39 -13.51 -0.91
C LEU A 34 13.03 -13.10 0.53
N GLU A 35 13.19 -14.00 1.50
CA GLU A 35 12.95 -13.69 2.92
C GLU A 35 13.91 -12.60 3.42
N ASN A 36 15.19 -12.69 3.06
CA ASN A 36 16.18 -11.66 3.38
C ASN A 36 15.84 -10.33 2.71
N TYR A 37 15.36 -10.37 1.47
CA TYR A 37 14.95 -9.18 0.74
C TYR A 37 13.72 -8.50 1.37
N VAL A 38 12.78 -9.25 1.96
CA VAL A 38 11.69 -8.66 2.76
C VAL A 38 12.24 -7.93 3.99
N ASN A 39 13.19 -8.53 4.71
CA ASN A 39 13.84 -7.87 5.85
C ASN A 39 14.62 -6.61 5.42
N GLU A 40 15.25 -6.64 4.25
CA GLU A 40 15.90 -5.48 3.65
C GLU A 40 14.88 -4.39 3.30
N GLN A 41 13.72 -4.74 2.72
CA GLN A 41 12.64 -3.78 2.45
C GLN A 41 12.15 -3.07 3.73
N VAL A 42 12.10 -3.80 4.85
CA VAL A 42 11.75 -3.23 6.15
C VAL A 42 12.83 -2.26 6.63
N THR A 43 14.09 -2.66 6.58
CA THR A 43 15.23 -1.87 7.09
C THR A 43 15.50 -0.63 6.22
N SER A 44 15.48 -0.80 4.90
CA SER A 44 15.76 0.24 3.91
C SER A 44 14.52 1.06 3.54
N GLN A 45 13.36 0.75 4.13
CA GLN A 45 12.07 1.38 3.86
C GLN A 45 11.65 1.34 2.38
N THR A 46 12.13 0.37 1.60
CA THR A 46 11.74 0.14 0.20
C THR A 46 10.53 -0.79 0.12
N TYR A 47 9.92 -0.93 -1.06
CA TYR A 47 8.77 -1.80 -1.25
C TYR A 47 8.75 -2.40 -2.65
N SER A 48 8.60 -3.72 -2.74
CA SER A 48 8.47 -4.47 -3.99
C SER A 48 7.35 -5.51 -3.86
N LEU A 49 6.17 -5.17 -4.38
CA LEU A 49 5.02 -6.07 -4.38
C LEU A 49 5.31 -7.36 -5.15
N GLU A 50 5.99 -7.27 -6.29
CA GLU A 50 6.26 -8.42 -7.15
C GLU A 50 7.08 -9.50 -6.43
N ALA A 51 8.16 -9.10 -5.74
CA ALA A 51 8.97 -10.00 -4.93
C ALA A 51 8.14 -10.62 -3.78
N ASN A 52 7.32 -9.80 -3.11
CA ASN A 52 6.47 -10.25 -2.01
C ASN A 52 5.42 -11.28 -2.49
N LEU A 53 4.77 -11.05 -3.62
CA LEU A 53 3.82 -12.00 -4.22
C LEU A 53 4.52 -13.28 -4.69
N CYS A 54 5.74 -13.18 -5.21
CA CYS A 54 6.54 -14.34 -5.58
C CYS A 54 6.83 -15.22 -4.36
N LEU A 55 7.29 -14.63 -3.26
CA LEU A 55 7.54 -15.36 -2.00
C LEU A 55 6.27 -16.01 -1.45
N LEU A 56 5.16 -15.28 -1.40
CA LEU A 56 3.88 -15.83 -0.94
C LEU A 56 3.40 -17.00 -1.82
N ARG A 57 3.60 -16.94 -3.14
CA ARG A 57 3.31 -18.06 -4.05
C ARG A 57 4.22 -19.26 -3.78
N LEU A 58 5.51 -19.06 -3.52
CA LEU A 58 6.43 -20.14 -3.16
C LEU A 58 6.00 -20.85 -1.88
N TYR A 59 5.54 -20.11 -0.87
CA TYR A 59 4.96 -20.70 0.35
C TYR A 59 3.70 -21.54 0.08
N GLN A 60 2.94 -21.29 -1.00
CA GLN A 60 1.82 -22.16 -1.38
C GLN A 60 2.30 -23.52 -1.90
N PHE A 61 3.44 -23.56 -2.60
CA PHE A 61 4.04 -24.81 -3.07
C PHE A 61 4.75 -25.58 -1.95
N GLU A 62 5.35 -24.87 -0.99
CA GLU A 62 6.08 -25.45 0.14
C GLU A 62 5.59 -24.93 1.50
N PRO A 63 4.41 -25.39 1.97
CA PRO A 63 3.76 -24.83 3.17
C PRO A 63 4.56 -25.04 4.47
N GLU A 64 5.40 -26.07 4.52
CA GLU A 64 6.25 -26.40 5.68
C GLU A 64 7.39 -25.39 5.90
N ARG A 65 7.77 -24.64 4.85
CA ARG A 65 8.83 -23.62 4.91
C ARG A 65 8.30 -22.21 5.16
N MET A 66 6.98 -22.06 5.30
CA MET A 66 6.35 -20.76 5.45
C MET A 66 6.72 -20.11 6.79
N ASN A 67 7.33 -18.93 6.70
CA ASN A 67 7.66 -18.13 7.86
C ASN A 67 6.57 -17.09 8.13
N THR A 68 5.76 -17.32 9.16
CA THR A 68 4.64 -16.43 9.52
C THR A 68 5.09 -15.01 9.87
N HIS A 69 6.30 -14.83 10.40
CA HIS A 69 6.84 -13.49 10.69
C HIS A 69 7.08 -12.68 9.42
N ILE A 70 7.67 -13.31 8.39
CA ILE A 70 7.90 -12.66 7.09
C ILE A 70 6.56 -12.32 6.41
N VAL A 71 5.59 -13.24 6.49
CA VAL A 71 4.23 -13.01 5.98
C VAL A 71 3.57 -11.81 6.67
N ALA A 72 3.71 -11.67 8.00
CA ALA A 72 3.21 -10.53 8.74
C ALA A 72 3.88 -9.21 8.28
N GLN A 73 5.21 -9.19 8.10
CA GLN A 73 5.92 -8.01 7.58
C GLN A 73 5.44 -7.61 6.18
N ILE A 74 5.21 -8.58 5.29
CA ILE A 74 4.66 -8.32 3.94
C ILE A 74 3.29 -7.65 4.04
N LEU A 75 2.40 -8.16 4.89
CA LEU A 75 1.07 -7.59 5.06
C LEU A 75 1.11 -6.18 5.68
N VAL A 76 1.96 -5.94 6.67
CA VAL A 76 2.17 -4.60 7.25
C VAL A 76 2.69 -3.64 6.18
N LYS A 77 3.68 -4.05 5.38
CA LYS A 77 4.19 -3.26 4.26
C LYS A 77 3.13 -2.99 3.19
N ALA A 78 2.24 -3.95 2.93
CA ALA A 78 1.12 -3.77 2.01
C ALA A 78 0.06 -2.79 2.56
N LEU A 79 -0.21 -2.79 3.87
CA LEU A 79 -1.06 -1.77 4.51
C LEU A 79 -0.47 -0.36 4.34
N MET A 80 0.85 -0.23 4.46
CA MET A 80 1.54 1.05 4.26
C MET A 80 1.52 1.54 2.80
N ALA A 81 1.24 0.67 1.83
CA ALA A 81 1.18 1.01 0.42
C ALA A 81 -0.22 1.48 -0.05
N MET A 82 -1.21 1.51 0.84
CA MET A 82 -2.55 2.04 0.57
C MET A 82 -2.46 3.43 -0.11
N PRO A 83 -3.26 3.70 -1.16
CA PRO A 83 -4.52 3.04 -1.53
C PRO A 83 -4.42 1.83 -2.47
N THR A 84 -3.23 1.32 -2.79
CA THR A 84 -3.13 0.16 -3.69
C THR A 84 -3.79 -1.09 -3.06
N PRO A 85 -4.40 -1.99 -3.85
CA PRO A 85 -5.11 -3.17 -3.34
C PRO A 85 -4.16 -4.29 -2.88
N ASP A 86 -2.91 -3.96 -2.56
CA ASP A 86 -1.81 -4.89 -2.37
C ASP A 86 -2.05 -5.82 -1.17
N PHE A 87 -2.67 -5.30 -0.11
CA PHE A 87 -3.03 -6.09 1.07
C PHE A 87 -3.94 -7.26 0.71
N SER A 88 -5.01 -6.98 -0.05
CA SER A 88 -5.95 -8.01 -0.51
C SER A 88 -5.27 -9.04 -1.41
N LEU A 89 -4.40 -8.59 -2.33
CA LEU A 89 -3.64 -9.49 -3.21
C LEU A 89 -2.74 -10.44 -2.42
N CYS A 90 -2.02 -9.92 -1.43
CA CYS A 90 -1.18 -10.74 -0.54
C CYS A 90 -2.03 -11.71 0.29
N LEU A 91 -3.15 -11.22 0.86
CA LEU A 91 -4.02 -12.03 1.71
C LEU A 91 -4.58 -13.25 0.97
N PHE A 92 -4.98 -13.11 -0.29
CA PHE A 92 -5.49 -14.23 -1.09
C PHE A 92 -4.46 -15.34 -1.35
N LEU A 93 -3.17 -15.05 -1.18
CA LEU A 93 -2.12 -16.05 -1.31
C LEU A 93 -1.82 -16.80 0.00
N ILE A 94 -2.29 -16.29 1.14
CA ILE A 94 -2.04 -16.86 2.45
C ILE A 94 -3.09 -17.94 2.76
N PRO A 95 -2.71 -19.14 3.24
CA PRO A 95 -3.67 -20.18 3.62
C PRO A 95 -4.62 -19.74 4.74
N GLU A 96 -5.89 -20.13 4.66
CA GLU A 96 -6.93 -19.78 5.66
C GLU A 96 -6.54 -20.11 7.10
N ARG A 97 -5.87 -21.26 7.32
CA ARG A 97 -5.37 -21.66 8.64
C ARG A 97 -4.47 -20.61 9.29
N VAL A 98 -3.65 -19.93 8.50
CA VAL A 98 -2.73 -18.88 8.97
C VAL A 98 -3.49 -17.58 9.17
N GLN A 99 -4.41 -17.24 8.25
CA GLN A 99 -5.28 -16.06 8.40
C GLN A 99 -6.11 -16.12 9.70
N MET A 100 -6.37 -17.32 10.22
CA MET A 100 -7.11 -17.52 11.46
C MET A 100 -6.30 -17.28 12.75
N GLU A 101 -4.99 -17.09 12.67
CA GLU A 101 -4.19 -16.68 13.83
C GLU A 101 -4.51 -15.23 14.23
N GLU A 102 -4.30 -14.91 15.51
CA GLU A 102 -4.71 -13.62 16.10
C GLU A 102 -4.04 -12.42 15.42
N GLN A 103 -2.74 -12.50 15.14
CA GLN A 103 -1.99 -11.44 14.45
C GLN A 103 -2.55 -11.12 13.06
N PHE A 104 -2.95 -12.13 12.28
CA PHE A 104 -3.46 -11.94 10.93
C PHE A 104 -4.91 -11.45 10.95
N LYS A 105 -5.73 -11.94 11.89
CA LYS A 105 -7.07 -11.39 12.14
C LYS A 105 -7.02 -9.91 12.47
N ALA A 106 -6.10 -9.49 13.34
CA ALA A 106 -5.91 -8.08 13.67
C ALA A 106 -5.55 -7.26 12.42
N LEU A 107 -4.60 -7.73 11.60
CA LEU A 107 -4.22 -7.07 10.35
C LEU A 107 -5.38 -6.95 9.35
N ILE A 108 -6.22 -7.98 9.23
CA ILE A 108 -7.41 -7.96 8.36
C ILE A 108 -8.43 -6.92 8.86
N VAL A 109 -8.68 -6.86 10.17
CA VAL A 109 -9.57 -5.87 10.77
C VAL A 109 -9.05 -4.45 10.56
N LEU A 110 -7.74 -4.24 10.73
CA LEU A 110 -7.10 -2.95 10.49
C LEU A 110 -7.20 -2.52 9.02
N SER A 111 -6.95 -3.43 8.08
CA SER A 111 -7.17 -3.18 6.65
C SER A 111 -8.60 -2.70 6.39
N HIS A 112 -9.59 -3.41 6.95
CA HIS A 112 -10.99 -3.06 6.78
C HIS A 112 -11.33 -1.66 7.34
N TYR A 113 -10.78 -1.28 8.49
CA TYR A 113 -10.98 0.06 9.02
C TYR A 113 -10.38 1.16 8.14
N LEU A 114 -9.20 0.93 7.55
CA LEU A 114 -8.60 1.86 6.61
C LEU A 114 -9.42 2.00 5.33
N GLU A 115 -9.85 0.89 4.73
CA GLU A 115 -10.69 0.88 3.53
C GLU A 115 -12.04 1.57 3.75
N THR A 116 -12.59 1.47 4.96
CA THR A 116 -13.86 2.12 5.33
C THR A 116 -13.70 3.52 5.93
N GLY A 117 -12.48 4.05 6.00
CA GLY A 117 -12.19 5.38 6.53
C GLY A 117 -12.46 5.56 8.04
N ARG A 118 -12.49 4.47 8.81
CA ARG A 118 -12.76 4.48 10.26
C ARG A 118 -11.46 4.57 11.06
N PHE A 119 -10.82 5.73 10.98
CA PHE A 119 -9.48 5.94 11.55
C PHE A 119 -9.43 5.83 13.08
N GLN A 120 -10.43 6.32 13.82
CA GLN A 120 -10.45 6.17 15.28
C GLN A 120 -10.39 4.70 15.70
N GLN A 121 -11.25 3.87 15.10
CA GLN A 121 -11.29 2.43 15.37
C GLN A 121 -9.99 1.73 14.95
N PHE A 122 -9.40 2.18 13.84
CA PHE A 122 -8.09 1.72 13.42
C PHE A 122 -7.02 2.00 14.49
N TRP A 123 -6.92 3.23 14.99
CA TRP A 123 -5.89 3.61 15.97
C TRP A 123 -6.08 2.91 17.31
N ASP A 124 -7.33 2.75 17.76
CA ASP A 124 -7.66 1.98 18.97
C ASP A 124 -7.23 0.51 18.85
N GLU A 125 -7.44 -0.10 17.68
CA GLU A 125 -7.08 -1.50 17.44
C GLU A 125 -5.58 -1.68 17.20
N ALA A 126 -4.93 -0.72 16.53
CA ALA A 126 -3.49 -0.71 16.33
C ALA A 126 -2.73 -0.57 17.65
N ALA A 127 -3.24 0.24 18.59
CA ALA A 127 -2.67 0.41 19.91
C ALA A 127 -2.68 -0.90 20.75
N LYS A 128 -3.71 -1.74 20.59
CA LYS A 128 -3.78 -3.05 21.26
C LYS A 128 -2.77 -4.06 20.69
N ASN A 129 -2.44 -3.91 19.41
CA ASN A 129 -1.62 -4.84 18.64
C ASN A 129 -0.26 -4.23 18.25
N SER A 130 0.29 -3.31 19.05
CA SER A 130 1.49 -2.54 18.72
C SER A 130 2.70 -3.40 18.32
N GLN A 131 2.82 -4.59 18.94
CA GLN A 131 3.89 -5.56 18.72
C GLN A 131 4.02 -6.00 17.25
N ILE A 132 2.93 -5.98 16.48
CA ILE A 132 2.92 -6.38 15.06
C ILE A 132 3.68 -5.35 14.20
N PHE A 133 3.68 -4.08 14.62
CA PHE A 133 4.23 -2.96 13.84
C PHE A 133 5.61 -2.50 14.30
N GLU A 134 6.05 -2.89 15.50
CA GLU A 134 7.34 -2.48 16.09
C GLU A 134 8.54 -2.78 15.18
N ALA A 135 8.47 -3.86 14.41
CA ALA A 135 9.52 -4.25 13.48
C ALA A 135 9.57 -3.40 12.20
N VAL A 136 8.51 -2.66 11.86
CA VAL A 136 8.37 -1.95 10.57
C VAL A 136 8.41 -0.43 10.78
N PRO A 137 9.55 0.22 10.50
CA PRO A 137 9.69 1.65 10.71
C PRO A 137 8.87 2.46 9.71
N GLY A 138 8.23 3.53 10.17
CA GLY A 138 7.45 4.43 9.31
C GLY A 138 5.97 4.06 9.17
N PHE A 139 5.48 3.04 9.88
CA PHE A 139 4.11 2.56 9.77
C PHE A 139 3.09 3.67 10.03
N GLU A 140 3.17 4.36 11.16
CA GLU A 140 2.23 5.43 11.53
C GLU A 140 2.22 6.56 10.50
N GLN A 141 3.40 6.97 10.02
CA GLN A 141 3.54 8.04 9.03
C GLN A 141 2.90 7.66 7.70
N ALA A 142 3.02 6.40 7.27
CA ALA A 142 2.38 5.91 6.05
C ALA A 142 0.84 5.95 6.18
N ILE A 143 0.30 5.52 7.33
CA ILE A 143 -1.14 5.58 7.57
C ILE A 143 -1.65 7.02 7.67
N GLN A 144 -0.91 7.92 8.31
CA GLN A 144 -1.25 9.35 8.39
C GLN A 144 -1.23 10.01 7.01
N ALA A 145 -0.28 9.64 6.14
CA ALA A 145 -0.23 10.09 4.76
C ALA A 145 -1.43 9.59 3.95
N TYR A 146 -1.80 8.31 4.12
CA TYR A 146 -3.00 7.74 3.51
C TYR A 146 -4.27 8.45 3.99
N ALA A 147 -4.42 8.67 5.30
CA ALA A 147 -5.57 9.38 5.86
C ALA A 147 -5.70 10.80 5.29
N SER A 148 -4.58 11.52 5.20
CA SER A 148 -4.54 12.87 4.61
C SER A 148 -4.91 12.84 3.13
N HIS A 149 -4.44 11.84 2.39
CA HIS A 149 -4.81 11.64 0.99
C HIS A 149 -6.31 11.38 0.85
N LEU A 150 -6.90 10.47 1.63
CA LEU A 150 -8.33 10.16 1.61
C LEU A 150 -9.19 11.40 1.91
N LEU A 151 -8.80 12.20 2.91
CA LEU A 151 -9.46 13.46 3.25
C LEU A 151 -9.38 14.47 2.10
N SER A 152 -8.24 14.55 1.40
CA SER A 152 -8.07 15.43 0.23
C SER A 152 -8.98 15.07 -0.94
N LEU A 153 -9.36 13.79 -1.07
CA LEU A 153 -10.29 13.32 -2.10
C LEU A 153 -11.76 13.55 -1.73
N SER A 154 -12.09 13.48 -0.43
CA SER A 154 -13.48 13.47 0.06
C SER A 154 -13.98 14.82 0.57
N TYR A 155 -13.08 15.74 0.93
CA TYR A 155 -13.44 17.04 1.50
C TYR A 155 -12.82 18.22 0.74
N GLN A 156 -13.58 19.32 0.66
CA GLN A 156 -13.03 20.63 0.31
C GLN A 156 -12.59 21.41 1.55
N LYS A 157 -13.33 21.24 2.65
CA LYS A 157 -13.05 21.85 3.95
C LYS A 157 -13.16 20.78 5.02
N VAL A 158 -12.10 20.55 5.77
CA VAL A 158 -12.04 19.57 6.85
C VAL A 158 -12.02 20.28 8.20
N PRO A 159 -12.93 19.95 9.13
CA PRO A 159 -12.83 20.40 10.51
C PRO A 159 -11.57 19.87 11.17
N ARG A 160 -10.91 20.69 11.99
CA ARG A 160 -9.68 20.30 12.68
C ARG A 160 -9.83 19.04 13.53
N SER A 161 -10.99 18.82 14.15
CA SER A 161 -11.28 17.62 14.94
C SER A 161 -11.25 16.34 14.11
N VAL A 162 -11.79 16.38 12.89
CA VAL A 162 -11.81 15.22 11.98
C VAL A 162 -10.39 14.88 11.52
N LEU A 163 -9.58 15.90 11.22
CA LEU A 163 -8.17 15.66 10.89
C LEU A 163 -7.42 15.06 12.08
N ALA A 164 -7.58 15.64 13.28
CA ALA A 164 -6.93 15.17 14.51
C ALA A 164 -7.22 13.69 14.78
N GLU A 165 -8.49 13.29 14.63
CA GLU A 165 -8.94 11.91 14.76
C GLU A 165 -8.32 11.01 13.66
N ALA A 166 -8.27 11.49 12.43
CA ALA A 166 -7.75 10.72 11.30
C ALA A 166 -6.24 10.44 11.41
N VAL A 167 -5.44 11.43 11.84
CA VAL A 167 -3.99 11.28 11.99
C VAL A 167 -3.55 10.85 13.39
N ASN A 168 -4.48 10.76 14.34
CA ASN A 168 -4.23 10.47 15.76
C ASN A 168 -3.19 11.41 16.39
N MET A 169 -3.36 12.72 16.19
CA MET A 169 -2.49 13.75 16.74
C MET A 169 -3.27 14.90 17.36
N ASP A 170 -2.76 15.40 18.48
CA ASP A 170 -3.33 16.55 19.19
C ASP A 170 -2.30 17.66 19.46
N GLY A 171 -2.83 18.85 19.76
CA GLY A 171 -2.05 19.99 20.23
C GLY A 171 -0.93 20.41 19.28
N ALA A 172 0.29 20.52 19.81
CA ALA A 172 1.45 21.04 19.08
C ALA A 172 1.92 20.13 17.93
N SER A 173 1.72 18.81 18.05
CA SER A 173 2.08 17.87 16.98
C SER A 173 1.17 18.05 15.76
N LEU A 174 -0.12 18.23 16.00
CA LEU A 174 -1.09 18.52 14.95
C LEU A 174 -0.80 19.86 14.25
N GLU A 175 -0.41 20.90 15.00
CA GLU A 175 -0.03 22.19 14.38
C GLU A 175 1.17 22.06 13.44
N LYS A 176 2.22 21.35 13.87
CA LYS A 176 3.39 21.08 13.02
C LYS A 176 3.03 20.28 11.77
N PHE A 177 2.14 19.30 11.92
CA PHE A 177 1.65 18.52 10.78
C PHE A 177 0.90 19.40 9.78
N ILE A 178 -0.01 20.26 10.26
CA ILE A 178 -0.74 21.20 9.40
C ILE A 178 0.21 22.16 8.71
N GLU A 179 1.19 22.73 9.42
CA GLU A 179 2.19 23.65 8.85
C GLU A 179 3.00 22.99 7.72
N HIS A 180 3.41 21.74 7.93
CA HIS A 180 4.07 20.93 6.90
C HIS A 180 3.16 20.73 5.66
N GLN A 181 1.89 20.38 5.87
CA GLN A 181 0.93 20.20 4.77
C GLN A 181 0.57 21.51 4.05
N VAL A 182 0.56 22.65 4.75
CA VAL A 182 0.38 23.98 4.14
C VAL A 182 1.54 24.28 3.18
N THR A 183 2.77 23.96 3.59
CA THR A 183 3.97 24.23 2.78
C THR A 183 4.10 23.28 1.59
N ASN A 184 3.78 21.99 1.78
CA ASN A 184 4.07 20.95 0.78
C ASN A 184 2.86 20.51 -0.05
N SER A 185 1.64 20.73 0.45
CA SER A 185 0.41 20.20 -0.13
C SER A 185 -0.66 21.26 -0.37
N GLY A 186 -0.33 22.55 -0.19
CA GLY A 186 -1.20 23.68 -0.55
C GLY A 186 -2.45 23.82 0.31
N TRP A 187 -2.45 23.27 1.53
CA TRP A 187 -3.56 23.44 2.47
C TRP A 187 -3.66 24.89 2.92
N ILE A 188 -4.87 25.36 3.22
CA ILE A 188 -5.12 26.72 3.71
C ILE A 188 -5.92 26.66 5.00
N VAL A 189 -5.41 27.26 6.07
CA VAL A 189 -6.12 27.31 7.37
C VAL A 189 -7.02 28.55 7.42
N GLU A 190 -8.32 28.33 7.57
CA GLU A 190 -9.33 29.38 7.68
C GLU A 190 -9.36 29.93 9.11
N LYS A 191 -9.13 31.25 9.26
CA LYS A 191 -8.93 31.90 10.57
C LYS A 191 -10.21 32.06 11.40
N GLU A 192 -11.38 31.99 10.77
CA GLU A 192 -12.66 32.27 11.45
C GLU A 192 -13.21 31.07 12.22
N ASN A 193 -13.05 29.87 11.68
CA ASN A 193 -13.63 28.62 12.19
C ASN A 193 -12.57 27.54 12.47
N GLY A 194 -11.30 27.82 12.18
CA GLY A 194 -10.19 26.86 12.35
C GLY A 194 -10.27 25.66 11.41
N SER A 195 -11.07 25.73 10.34
CA SER A 195 -11.20 24.66 9.35
C SER A 195 -10.06 24.71 8.34
N ILE A 196 -9.73 23.56 7.77
CA ILE A 196 -8.64 23.40 6.81
C ILE A 196 -9.25 23.25 5.43
N VAL A 197 -8.95 24.19 4.54
CA VAL A 197 -9.35 24.15 3.13
C VAL A 197 -8.31 23.34 2.36
N LEU A 198 -8.76 22.32 1.65
CA LEU A 198 -7.93 21.43 0.85
C LEU A 198 -7.94 21.88 -0.62
N PRO A 199 -6.84 21.66 -1.37
CA PRO A 199 -6.80 21.97 -2.80
C PRO A 199 -7.89 21.22 -3.56
N GLN A 200 -8.50 21.90 -4.53
CA GLN A 200 -9.53 21.30 -5.37
C GLN A 200 -8.92 20.26 -6.32
N ASN A 201 -9.63 19.15 -6.51
CA ASN A 201 -9.30 18.07 -7.44
C ASN A 201 -10.57 17.50 -8.05
N GLU A 202 -10.43 16.56 -8.98
CA GLU A 202 -11.57 15.94 -9.70
C GLU A 202 -12.56 15.18 -8.79
N PHE A 203 -12.16 14.86 -7.57
CA PHE A 203 -12.94 14.05 -6.62
C PHE A 203 -13.64 14.90 -5.57
N ASN A 204 -13.01 15.99 -5.12
CA ASN A 204 -13.56 16.86 -4.08
C ASN A 204 -14.33 18.06 -4.65
N HIS A 205 -14.30 18.31 -5.95
CA HIS A 205 -15.06 19.38 -6.60
C HIS A 205 -16.31 18.83 -7.31
N PRO A 206 -17.54 19.31 -6.99
CA PRO A 206 -18.79 18.82 -7.54
C PRO A 206 -19.04 19.36 -8.96
N GLU A 207 -18.09 19.14 -9.87
CA GLU A 207 -18.32 19.36 -11.28
C GLU A 207 -18.82 18.07 -11.92
N LEU A 208 -20.01 18.13 -12.51
CA LEU A 208 -20.50 17.07 -13.38
C LEU A 208 -19.53 16.96 -14.55
N LYS A 209 -18.72 15.90 -14.60
CA LYS A 209 -17.99 15.52 -15.82
C LYS A 209 -19.04 15.38 -16.92
N LYS A 210 -19.18 16.40 -17.77
CA LYS A 210 -20.00 16.31 -18.97
C LYS A 210 -19.36 15.20 -19.82
N ASN A 211 -20.00 14.04 -19.92
CA ASN A 211 -19.64 13.01 -20.89
C ASN A 211 -19.85 13.58 -22.28
N THR A 212 -18.89 14.36 -22.77
CA THR A 212 -18.85 14.89 -24.14
C THR A 212 -18.66 13.77 -25.17
N GLY A 213 -18.39 12.54 -24.73
CA GLY A 213 -18.18 11.36 -25.58
C GLY A 213 -19.40 10.43 -25.80
N GLU A 214 -20.47 10.54 -25.02
CA GLU A 214 -21.62 9.60 -25.14
C GLU A 214 -22.83 10.20 -25.88
N ASN A 215 -22.81 11.49 -26.16
CA ASN A 215 -23.82 12.10 -27.02
C ASN A 215 -23.35 11.99 -28.47
N VAL A 216 -23.78 10.94 -29.18
CA VAL A 216 -23.63 10.90 -30.63
C VAL A 216 -24.58 11.96 -31.21
N PRO A 217 -24.09 13.02 -31.87
CA PRO A 217 -24.95 14.02 -32.48
C PRO A 217 -25.83 13.36 -33.54
N LEU A 218 -27.10 13.76 -33.62
CA LEU A 218 -28.04 13.22 -34.61
C LEU A 218 -27.47 13.29 -36.03
N GLU A 219 -26.66 14.32 -36.34
CA GLU A 219 -25.97 14.47 -37.62
C GLU A 219 -25.04 13.30 -37.96
N HIS A 220 -24.36 12.72 -36.96
CA HIS A 220 -23.48 11.56 -37.17
C HIS A 220 -24.29 10.29 -37.47
N ILE A 221 -25.44 10.11 -36.79
CA ILE A 221 -26.38 9.01 -37.07
C ILE A 221 -27.05 9.22 -38.45
N ALA A 222 -27.41 10.46 -38.77
CA ALA A 222 -28.13 10.82 -39.99
C ALA A 222 -27.35 10.49 -41.27
N ARG A 223 -26.01 10.53 -41.21
CA ARG A 223 -25.12 10.15 -42.33
C ARG A 223 -25.15 8.65 -42.66
N ILE A 224 -25.61 7.80 -41.74
CA ILE A 224 -25.66 6.35 -41.94
C ILE A 224 -26.98 5.93 -42.63
N PHE A 225 -28.08 6.67 -42.43
CA PHE A 225 -29.38 6.33 -43.01
C PHE A 225 -29.40 6.17 -44.54
N PRO A 226 -28.67 6.97 -45.36
CA PRO A 226 -28.64 6.79 -46.81
C PRO A 226 -27.92 5.52 -47.29
N ILE A 227 -27.10 4.90 -46.45
CA ILE A 227 -26.30 3.71 -46.77
C ILE A 227 -27.04 2.41 -46.38
N LEU A 228 -28.04 2.52 -45.50
CA LEU A 228 -28.87 1.40 -45.02
C LEU A 228 -30.13 1.18 -45.87
N GLY A 229 -30.27 1.88 -47.00
CA GLY A 229 -31.37 1.78 -47.97
C GLY A 229 -30.98 1.04 -49.24
#